data_AF-A0A4Q3HQW4-F1
#
_entry.id   AF-A0A4Q3HQW4-F1
#
_cell.length_a   1.000
_cell.length_b   1.000
_cell.length_c   1.000
_cell.angle_alpha   90.00
_cell.angle_beta   90.00
_cell.angle_gamma   90.00
#
_symmetry.space_group_name_H-M   'P 1'
#
loop_
_entity.id
_entity.type
_entity.pdbx_description
1 polymer ?
#
loop_
_entity_poly.entity_id
_entity_poly.type
_entity_poly.pdbx_seq_one_letter_code
_entity_poly.pdbx_strand_id
1 'polypeptide(L)'
;ASNQGSAVVFDPRRSPQESGSRTIDITHETQLLDDWRRRLARLAGLGIAGFRCIGIGKVAPDVWKGLIAAARSAVSDTVFLAWTPGTSFEDRKALKGVGFDGSFSSFAWWNMEERWILDEYEVQRELGYQITFPEAPFGKRMAHGIDGTEVSERRAVRALKLASTFASGLMVPMGFEYGSSIPLDPLTGDGMGLRGLKDQGVFDLSSDIRAINAAPNKTSAGFGRQPLRLISTSQTQAVALLQTDHEDIRASSKIRVVMLNRDLRRVTKAPFNVLREAASPFLPLTAPGNDADIFAPDLMLKPGELRVFEGHASQPIIEAVPVSTAAEAAATPRLAIEKITPSVDDGRFVVKRVVGETVKVEADVFGDGHDPLSASVMWRAADEDQWTEVPMTLVTNDRWAAEFPLKRMGRHEFAIEAWKNPFQIFRYEFTKKHEARLDLRLEIQEGINLVLDALDHATGDLKTELKVLFDKLTAQDDPKRTETLLLADTAELMVEADRRPHRVRST
;
A
#
# COMPACT_ATOMS: atom_id res chain seq x y z
N ALA A 1 -69.35 -29.95 41.22
CA ALA A 1 -68.83 -28.62 41.62
C ALA A 1 -67.36 -28.57 41.22
N SER A 2 -67.07 -27.67 40.29
CA SER A 2 -65.83 -27.56 39.51
C SER A 2 -64.67 -27.02 40.33
N ASN A 3 -63.54 -27.72 40.21
CA ASN A 3 -62.22 -27.40 40.72
C ASN A 3 -61.71 -26.09 40.08
N GLN A 4 -61.75 -24.98 40.81
CA GLN A 4 -61.19 -23.71 40.35
C GLN A 4 -59.67 -23.80 40.43
N GLY A 5 -59.02 -23.84 39.27
CA GLY A 5 -57.58 -23.76 39.14
C GLY A 5 -57.05 -22.50 39.80
N SER A 6 -56.05 -22.66 40.68
CA SER A 6 -55.32 -21.54 41.27
C SER A 6 -54.79 -20.64 40.17
N ALA A 7 -55.25 -19.40 40.13
CA ALA A 7 -54.73 -18.38 39.23
C ALA A 7 -53.22 -18.27 39.47
N VAL A 8 -52.42 -18.63 38.46
CA VAL A 8 -50.97 -18.42 38.47
C VAL A 8 -50.76 -16.91 38.61
N VAL A 9 -50.29 -16.49 39.78
CA VAL A 9 -49.95 -15.09 40.05
C VAL A 9 -48.82 -14.71 39.11
N PHE A 10 -49.12 -13.92 38.08
CA PHE A 10 -48.13 -13.36 37.17
C PHE A 10 -47.23 -12.42 37.97
N ASP A 11 -45.97 -12.79 38.16
CA ASP A 11 -44.94 -11.86 38.63
C ASP A 11 -44.42 -11.07 37.41
N PRO A 12 -44.73 -9.77 37.29
CA PRO A 12 -44.31 -8.96 36.16
C PRO A 12 -42.78 -8.76 36.07
N ARG A 13 -42.02 -9.19 37.09
CA ARG A 13 -40.55 -9.17 37.07
C ARG A 13 -39.95 -10.41 36.41
N ARG A 14 -40.71 -11.49 36.26
CA ARG A 14 -40.26 -12.70 35.59
C ARG A 14 -40.56 -12.60 34.10
N SER A 15 -39.60 -12.99 33.27
CA SER A 15 -39.79 -13.01 31.83
C SER A 15 -41.02 -13.88 31.48
N PRO A 16 -41.83 -13.52 30.46
CA PRO A 16 -42.91 -14.38 29.97
C PRO A 16 -42.43 -15.80 29.63
N GLN A 17 -41.17 -15.96 29.25
CA GLN A 17 -40.54 -17.25 28.96
C GLN A 17 -40.27 -18.09 30.22
N GLU A 18 -40.20 -17.45 31.39
CA GLU A 18 -39.97 -18.09 32.69
C GLU A 18 -41.27 -18.27 33.48
N SER A 19 -42.28 -17.47 33.17
CA SER A 19 -43.63 -17.58 33.75
C SER A 19 -44.25 -18.93 33.37
N GLY A 20 -44.52 -19.78 34.36
CA GLY A 20 -45.03 -21.14 34.15
C GLY A 20 -43.97 -22.21 33.85
N SER A 21 -42.68 -21.89 33.93
CA SER A 21 -41.58 -22.86 33.78
C SER A 21 -41.03 -23.37 35.13
N ARG A 22 -40.50 -24.60 35.15
CA ARG A 22 -39.75 -25.19 36.28
C ARG A 22 -38.31 -25.43 35.84
N THR A 23 -37.35 -24.95 36.63
CA THR A 23 -35.92 -25.25 36.43
C THR A 23 -35.64 -26.70 36.83
N ILE A 24 -34.98 -27.45 35.96
CA ILE A 24 -34.56 -28.83 36.20
C ILE A 24 -33.06 -28.91 35.93
N ASP A 25 -32.31 -29.53 36.84
CA ASP A 25 -30.90 -29.81 36.63
C ASP A 25 -30.72 -31.05 35.75
N ILE A 26 -30.36 -30.82 34.49
CA ILE A 26 -30.24 -31.90 33.51
C ILE A 26 -28.94 -32.69 33.66
N THR A 27 -27.97 -32.21 34.46
CA THR A 27 -26.64 -32.84 34.55
C THR A 27 -26.68 -34.17 35.29
N HIS A 28 -27.66 -34.38 36.18
CA HIS A 28 -27.81 -35.59 36.97
C HIS A 28 -29.00 -36.48 36.53
N GLU A 29 -29.85 -36.01 35.61
CA GLU A 29 -31.05 -36.72 35.15
C GLU A 29 -30.86 -37.33 33.75
N THR A 30 -30.22 -38.50 33.67
CA THR A 30 -29.90 -39.19 32.41
C THR A 30 -31.13 -39.45 31.52
N GLN A 31 -32.29 -39.75 32.12
CA GLN A 31 -33.52 -40.03 31.37
C GLN A 31 -34.01 -38.81 30.57
N LEU A 32 -33.95 -37.60 31.16
CA LEU A 32 -34.34 -36.38 30.46
C LEU A 32 -33.39 -36.05 29.30
N LEU A 33 -32.08 -36.28 29.48
CA LEU A 33 -31.10 -36.11 28.41
C LEU A 33 -31.38 -37.05 27.24
N ASP A 34 -31.72 -38.31 27.51
CA ASP A 34 -32.07 -39.27 26.46
C ASP A 34 -33.40 -38.93 25.76
N ASP A 35 -34.38 -38.39 26.49
CA ASP A 35 -35.61 -37.85 25.88
C ASP A 35 -35.31 -36.69 24.94
N TRP A 36 -34.41 -35.77 25.33
CA TRP A 36 -33.98 -34.68 24.46
C TRP A 36 -33.24 -35.18 23.22
N ARG A 37 -32.33 -36.16 23.36
CA ARG A 37 -31.62 -36.78 22.23
C ARG A 37 -32.61 -37.39 21.24
N ARG A 38 -33.57 -38.20 21.72
CA ARG A 38 -34.62 -38.79 20.89
C ARG A 38 -35.48 -37.72 20.20
N ARG A 39 -35.84 -36.65 20.92
CA ARG A 39 -36.64 -35.56 20.38
C ARG A 39 -35.92 -34.81 19.27
N LEU A 40 -34.64 -34.47 19.46
CA LEU A 40 -33.84 -33.78 18.45
C LEU A 40 -33.66 -34.65 17.20
N ALA A 41 -33.33 -35.94 17.37
CA ALA A 41 -33.21 -36.89 16.27
C ALA A 41 -34.52 -37.03 15.48
N ARG A 42 -35.66 -37.13 16.18
CA ARG A 42 -36.99 -37.17 15.54
C ARG A 42 -37.28 -35.89 14.74
N LEU A 43 -37.02 -34.72 15.33
CA LEU A 43 -37.24 -33.43 14.66
C LEU A 43 -36.36 -33.28 13.42
N ALA A 44 -35.09 -33.64 13.50
CA ALA A 44 -34.18 -33.66 12.37
C ALA A 44 -34.67 -34.62 11.27
N GLY A 45 -35.09 -35.84 11.64
CA GLY A 45 -35.66 -36.82 10.71
C GLY A 45 -36.97 -36.40 10.04
N LEU A 46 -37.68 -35.40 10.58
CA LEU A 46 -38.85 -34.78 9.96
C LEU A 46 -38.50 -33.65 8.96
N GLY A 47 -37.21 -33.39 8.73
CA GLY A 47 -36.73 -32.38 7.78
C GLY A 47 -36.43 -31.01 8.40
N ILE A 48 -36.36 -30.89 9.73
CA ILE A 48 -35.87 -29.65 10.36
C ILE A 48 -34.36 -29.53 10.10
N ALA A 49 -33.99 -28.49 9.36
CA ALA A 49 -32.60 -28.26 8.93
C ALA A 49 -31.65 -27.88 10.09
N GLY A 50 -32.18 -27.39 11.22
CA GLY A 50 -31.33 -27.01 12.34
C GLY A 50 -32.05 -26.41 13.54
N PHE A 51 -31.27 -26.10 14.57
CA PHE A 51 -31.75 -25.63 15.87
C PHE A 51 -31.00 -24.38 16.34
N ARG A 52 -31.77 -23.42 16.88
CA ARG A 52 -31.24 -22.31 17.67
C ARG A 52 -31.20 -22.71 19.14
N CYS A 53 -30.01 -22.77 19.73
CA CYS A 53 -29.81 -23.20 21.11
C CYS A 53 -29.71 -21.99 22.04
N ILE A 54 -30.62 -21.90 23.02
CA ILE A 54 -30.68 -20.81 23.99
C ILE A 54 -30.18 -21.32 25.35
N GLY A 55 -29.52 -20.45 26.12
CA GLY A 55 -29.03 -20.82 27.45
C GLY A 55 -27.80 -21.71 27.39
N ILE A 56 -26.88 -21.42 26.45
CA ILE A 56 -25.66 -22.21 26.24
C ILE A 56 -24.79 -22.38 27.50
N GLY A 57 -24.74 -21.38 28.38
CA GLY A 57 -24.03 -21.44 29.67
C GLY A 57 -24.82 -22.08 30.82
N LYS A 58 -26.06 -22.51 30.59
CA LYS A 58 -26.88 -23.16 31.64
C LYS A 58 -26.52 -24.63 31.85
N VAL A 59 -25.79 -25.24 30.92
CA VAL A 59 -25.45 -26.67 30.93
C VAL A 59 -24.02 -26.86 30.46
N ALA A 60 -23.35 -27.92 30.91
CA ALA A 60 -21.95 -28.15 30.56
C ALA A 60 -21.75 -28.38 29.03
N PRO A 61 -20.60 -27.99 28.47
CA PRO A 61 -20.26 -28.20 27.05
C PRO A 61 -20.45 -29.64 26.56
N ASP A 62 -20.12 -30.64 27.40
CA ASP A 62 -20.27 -32.06 27.04
C ASP A 62 -21.73 -32.48 26.84
N VAL A 63 -22.67 -31.82 27.54
CA VAL A 63 -24.10 -32.07 27.35
C VAL A 63 -24.52 -31.62 25.95
N TRP A 64 -24.11 -30.42 25.54
CA TRP A 64 -24.35 -29.93 24.17
C TRP A 64 -23.73 -30.85 23.13
N LYS A 65 -22.49 -31.28 23.33
CA LYS A 65 -21.80 -32.20 22.42
C LYS A 65 -22.60 -33.49 22.22
N GLY A 66 -23.13 -34.07 23.30
CA GLY A 66 -23.97 -35.26 23.24
C GLY A 66 -25.31 -35.03 22.52
N LEU A 67 -25.96 -33.88 22.72
CA LEU A 67 -27.22 -33.53 22.04
C LEU A 67 -27.02 -33.31 20.54
N ILE A 68 -25.97 -32.60 20.15
CA ILE A 68 -25.61 -32.34 18.74
C ILE A 68 -25.29 -33.65 18.04
N ALA A 69 -24.47 -34.51 18.66
CA ALA A 69 -24.11 -35.81 18.11
C ALA A 69 -25.34 -36.71 17.87
N ALA A 70 -26.31 -36.71 18.80
CA ALA A 70 -27.53 -37.48 18.66
C ALA A 70 -28.38 -37.03 17.46
N ALA A 71 -28.56 -35.71 17.27
CA ALA A 71 -29.29 -35.20 16.11
C ALA A 71 -28.58 -35.52 14.79
N ARG A 72 -27.25 -35.33 14.74
CA ARG A 72 -26.43 -35.60 13.55
C ARG A 72 -26.32 -37.08 13.20
N SER A 73 -26.47 -37.97 14.18
CA SER A 73 -26.56 -39.42 13.92
C SER A 73 -27.82 -39.78 13.13
N ALA A 74 -28.89 -39.00 13.24
CA ALA A 74 -30.11 -39.17 12.46
C ALA A 74 -30.03 -38.46 11.10
N VAL A 75 -29.52 -37.23 11.07
CA VAL A 75 -29.33 -36.43 9.84
C VAL A 75 -28.03 -35.62 9.94
N SER A 76 -27.01 -36.00 9.17
CA SER A 76 -25.65 -35.45 9.26
C SER A 76 -25.57 -33.93 9.12
N ASP A 77 -26.43 -33.37 8.27
CA ASP A 77 -26.38 -31.97 7.85
C ASP A 77 -27.17 -31.04 8.79
N THR A 78 -27.62 -31.55 9.94
CA THR A 78 -28.37 -30.76 10.92
C THR A 78 -27.49 -29.67 11.53
N VAL A 79 -27.92 -28.42 11.38
CA VAL A 79 -27.19 -27.23 11.84
C VAL A 79 -27.56 -26.86 13.28
N PHE A 80 -26.58 -26.53 14.11
CA PHE A 80 -26.77 -26.03 15.47
C PHE A 80 -26.15 -24.65 15.64
N LEU A 81 -26.96 -23.67 16.01
CA LEU A 81 -26.54 -22.27 16.18
C LEU A 81 -26.70 -21.83 17.63
N ALA A 82 -25.61 -21.38 18.25
CA ALA A 82 -25.56 -20.94 19.63
C ALA A 82 -26.07 -19.50 19.81
N TRP A 83 -27.11 -19.30 20.62
CA TRP A 83 -27.52 -17.97 21.06
C TRP A 83 -26.58 -17.46 22.15
N THR A 84 -25.57 -16.70 21.74
CA THR A 84 -24.54 -16.07 22.58
C THR A 84 -24.86 -14.68 23.14
N PRO A 85 -25.86 -13.89 22.64
CA PRO A 85 -26.20 -12.63 23.27
C PRO A 85 -26.68 -12.83 24.72
N GLY A 86 -26.13 -12.02 25.63
CA GLY A 86 -26.42 -12.11 27.07
C GLY A 86 -25.65 -13.20 27.83
N THR A 87 -24.74 -13.93 27.18
CA THR A 87 -23.88 -14.93 27.85
C THR A 87 -22.49 -14.37 28.16
N SER A 88 -21.77 -14.99 29.09
CA SER A 88 -20.41 -14.57 29.44
C SER A 88 -19.40 -14.92 28.35
N PHE A 89 -18.23 -14.25 28.34
CA PHE A 89 -17.13 -14.62 27.44
C PHE A 89 -16.55 -16.00 27.73
N GLU A 90 -16.62 -16.46 28.97
CA GLU A 90 -16.19 -17.79 29.38
C GLU A 90 -17.09 -18.87 28.76
N ASP A 91 -18.42 -18.70 28.83
CA ASP A 91 -19.38 -19.61 28.20
C ASP A 91 -19.14 -19.73 26.69
N ARG A 92 -18.83 -18.61 26.04
CA ARG A 92 -18.58 -18.57 24.58
C ARG A 92 -17.31 -19.33 24.21
N LYS A 93 -16.22 -19.13 24.97
CA LYS A 93 -14.95 -19.86 24.77
C LYS A 93 -15.11 -21.36 25.01
N ALA A 94 -15.93 -21.74 25.98
CA ALA A 94 -16.22 -23.14 26.30
C ALA A 94 -16.96 -23.89 25.17
N LEU A 95 -17.53 -23.19 24.18
CA LEU A 95 -18.18 -23.81 23.02
C LEU A 95 -17.20 -24.34 21.96
N LYS A 96 -15.91 -23.98 22.05
CA LYS A 96 -14.90 -24.43 21.08
C LYS A 96 -14.81 -25.96 21.08
N GLY A 97 -15.03 -26.58 19.92
CA GLY A 97 -14.99 -28.03 19.75
C GLY A 97 -16.22 -28.80 20.26
N VAL A 98 -17.28 -28.12 20.71
CA VAL A 98 -18.55 -28.75 21.13
C VAL A 98 -19.35 -29.27 19.94
N GLY A 99 -19.19 -28.64 18.77
CA GLY A 99 -19.84 -29.05 17.52
C GLY A 99 -20.92 -28.10 17.00
N PHE A 100 -21.08 -26.91 17.60
CA PHE A 100 -21.89 -25.83 17.03
C PHE A 100 -21.35 -25.39 15.66
N ASP A 101 -22.25 -25.05 14.74
CA ASP A 101 -21.91 -24.57 13.40
C ASP A 101 -21.81 -23.06 13.31
N GLY A 102 -22.23 -22.36 14.36
CA GLY A 102 -22.20 -20.91 14.41
C GLY A 102 -22.83 -20.32 15.66
N SER A 103 -22.82 -18.99 15.74
CA SER A 103 -23.35 -18.24 16.86
C SER A 103 -24.07 -16.96 16.43
N PHE A 104 -24.89 -16.43 17.32
CA PHE A 104 -25.61 -15.17 17.13
C PHE A 104 -24.80 -13.98 17.68
N SER A 105 -24.52 -12.98 16.86
CA SER A 105 -23.80 -11.80 17.33
C SER A 105 -24.73 -10.83 18.08
N SER A 106 -24.14 -10.10 19.01
CA SER A 106 -24.73 -8.97 19.72
C SER A 106 -24.68 -7.65 18.94
N PHE A 107 -24.38 -7.68 17.63
CA PHE A 107 -24.34 -6.49 16.75
C PHE A 107 -25.54 -5.55 16.88
N ALA A 108 -26.75 -6.08 17.14
CA ALA A 108 -27.98 -5.29 17.30
C ALA A 108 -27.93 -4.28 18.46
N TRP A 109 -27.07 -4.50 19.46
CA TRP A 109 -26.90 -3.62 20.61
C TRP A 109 -25.64 -2.76 20.55
N TRP A 110 -24.85 -2.90 19.49
CA TRP A 110 -23.62 -2.13 19.33
C TRP A 110 -23.93 -0.66 19.03
N ASN A 111 -23.34 0.24 19.83
CA ASN A 111 -23.49 1.69 19.70
C ASN A 111 -22.62 2.30 18.58
N MET A 112 -21.96 1.45 17.79
CA MET A 112 -21.04 1.84 16.72
C MET A 112 -19.81 2.60 17.22
N GLU A 113 -19.39 2.38 18.46
CA GLU A 113 -18.28 3.09 19.10
C GLU A 113 -17.43 2.19 19.98
N GLU A 114 -18.07 1.35 20.79
CA GLU A 114 -17.37 0.52 21.77
C GLU A 114 -16.67 -0.67 21.11
N ARG A 115 -15.49 -1.03 21.64
CA ARG A 115 -14.64 -2.08 21.08
C ARG A 115 -15.08 -3.50 21.43
N TRP A 116 -15.97 -3.68 22.41
CA TRP A 116 -16.40 -5.01 22.87
C TRP A 116 -16.97 -5.90 21.75
N ILE A 117 -17.53 -5.30 20.69
CA ILE A 117 -18.04 -6.05 19.55
C ILE A 117 -16.92 -6.77 18.78
N LEU A 118 -15.72 -6.19 18.76
CA LEU A 118 -14.54 -6.80 18.13
C LEU A 118 -14.06 -7.98 18.97
N ASP A 119 -14.03 -7.82 20.30
CA ASP A 119 -13.65 -8.90 21.22
C ASP A 119 -14.66 -10.05 21.15
N GLU A 120 -15.95 -9.74 21.04
CA GLU A 120 -16.99 -10.74 20.80
C GLU A 120 -16.80 -11.43 19.45
N TYR A 121 -16.58 -10.67 18.38
CA TYR A 121 -16.34 -11.21 17.04
C TYR A 121 -15.15 -12.18 17.05
N GLU A 122 -14.06 -11.82 17.72
CA GLU A 122 -12.84 -12.64 17.79
C GLU A 122 -13.08 -13.98 18.49
N VAL A 123 -13.86 -13.99 19.56
CA VAL A 123 -14.23 -15.24 20.23
C VAL A 123 -15.20 -16.08 19.39
N GLN A 124 -16.12 -15.43 18.67
CA GLN A 124 -17.20 -16.11 17.93
C GLN A 124 -16.79 -16.60 16.55
N ARG A 125 -15.84 -15.96 15.87
CA ARG A 125 -15.43 -16.34 14.49
C ARG A 125 -14.85 -17.75 14.41
N GLU A 126 -14.37 -18.30 15.53
CA GLU A 126 -13.95 -19.70 15.64
C GLU A 126 -15.12 -20.70 15.67
N LEU A 127 -16.32 -20.27 16.06
CA LEU A 127 -17.50 -21.13 16.21
C LEU A 127 -18.23 -21.42 14.89
N GLY A 128 -17.88 -20.73 13.81
CA GLY A 128 -18.39 -21.02 12.49
C GLY A 128 -19.13 -19.86 11.85
N TYR A 129 -20.40 -20.04 11.53
CA TYR A 129 -21.28 -18.99 11.00
C TYR A 129 -21.53 -17.92 12.06
N GLN A 130 -21.45 -16.66 11.67
CA GLN A 130 -21.95 -15.57 12.50
C GLN A 130 -23.29 -15.10 11.97
N ILE A 131 -24.35 -15.32 12.76
CA ILE A 131 -25.70 -14.86 12.45
C ILE A 131 -25.92 -13.51 13.11
N THR A 132 -26.25 -12.50 12.33
CA THR A 132 -26.58 -11.16 12.82
C THR A 132 -28.06 -10.88 12.61
N PHE A 133 -28.54 -9.83 13.27
CA PHE A 133 -29.90 -9.36 13.15
C PHE A 133 -29.93 -7.86 13.37
N PRO A 134 -30.80 -7.11 12.68
CA PRO A 134 -30.88 -5.66 12.82
C PRO A 134 -31.52 -5.22 14.14
N GLU A 135 -32.33 -6.10 14.76
CA GLU A 135 -32.94 -5.90 16.07
C GLU A 135 -33.20 -7.25 16.76
N ALA A 136 -33.34 -7.24 18.08
CA ALA A 136 -33.58 -8.45 18.85
C ALA A 136 -35.02 -8.98 18.66
N PRO A 137 -35.25 -10.29 18.46
CA PRO A 137 -36.57 -10.84 18.13
C PRO A 137 -37.70 -10.51 19.12
N PHE A 138 -37.42 -10.62 20.42
CA PHE A 138 -38.39 -10.38 21.49
C PHE A 138 -38.04 -9.14 22.33
N GLY A 139 -37.15 -8.29 21.79
CA GLY A 139 -36.69 -7.10 22.47
C GLY A 139 -37.54 -5.87 22.13
N LYS A 140 -37.10 -4.74 22.64
CA LYS A 140 -37.61 -3.44 22.22
C LYS A 140 -37.35 -3.25 20.71
N ARG A 141 -38.39 -2.86 19.97
CA ARG A 141 -38.32 -2.65 18.52
C ARG A 141 -37.58 -1.38 18.16
N MET A 142 -36.90 -1.38 17.02
CA MET A 142 -36.15 -0.21 16.53
C MET A 142 -37.04 0.99 16.21
N ALA A 143 -38.26 0.71 15.75
CA ALA A 143 -39.28 1.72 15.47
C ALA A 143 -40.02 2.22 16.73
N HIS A 144 -39.69 1.69 17.92
CA HIS A 144 -40.26 2.18 19.17
C HIS A 144 -39.66 3.54 19.55
N GLY A 145 -40.51 4.56 19.69
CA GLY A 145 -40.12 5.89 20.15
C GLY A 145 -40.97 6.99 19.52
N ILE A 146 -40.50 8.22 19.66
CA ILE A 146 -41.17 9.44 19.15
C ILE A 146 -40.42 10.07 17.96
N ASP A 147 -39.42 9.36 17.41
CA ASP A 147 -38.72 9.85 16.23
C ASP A 147 -39.66 9.86 15.02
N GLY A 148 -39.49 10.84 14.13
CA GLY A 148 -40.24 10.89 12.87
C GLY A 148 -39.91 9.71 11.96
N THR A 149 -40.84 9.38 11.05
CA THR A 149 -40.76 8.25 10.11
C THR A 149 -39.41 8.14 9.41
N GLU A 150 -38.91 9.24 8.82
CA GLU A 150 -37.64 9.23 8.09
C GLU A 150 -36.43 8.84 8.96
N VAL A 151 -36.39 9.29 10.23
CA VAL A 151 -35.29 8.99 11.14
C VAL A 151 -35.36 7.53 11.58
N SER A 152 -36.56 7.03 11.81
CA SER A 152 -36.82 5.62 12.14
C SER A 152 -36.41 4.70 10.98
N GLU A 153 -36.78 5.07 9.75
CA GLU A 153 -36.42 4.34 8.53
C GLU A 153 -34.91 4.34 8.31
N ARG A 154 -34.22 5.50 8.40
CA ARG A 154 -32.75 5.58 8.31
C ARG A 154 -32.05 4.70 9.35
N ARG A 155 -32.57 4.65 10.58
CA ARG A 155 -32.06 3.78 11.64
C ARG A 155 -32.20 2.31 11.25
N ALA A 156 -33.36 1.91 10.75
CA ALA A 156 -33.65 0.54 10.34
C ALA A 156 -32.81 0.13 9.13
N VAL A 157 -32.71 0.96 8.09
CA VAL A 157 -31.84 0.73 6.92
C VAL A 157 -30.39 0.58 7.35
N ARG A 158 -29.87 1.44 8.24
CA ARG A 158 -28.50 1.34 8.73
C ARG A 158 -28.27 0.02 9.48
N ALA A 159 -29.17 -0.34 10.39
CA ALA A 159 -29.06 -1.57 11.17
C ALA A 159 -29.12 -2.82 10.27
N LEU A 160 -30.02 -2.82 9.29
CA LEU A 160 -30.15 -3.87 8.29
C LEU A 160 -28.87 -4.02 7.47
N LYS A 161 -28.35 -2.92 6.92
CA LYS A 161 -27.10 -2.91 6.16
C LYS A 161 -25.95 -3.42 7.02
N LEU A 162 -25.77 -2.86 8.21
CA LEU A 162 -24.69 -3.22 9.14
C LEU A 162 -24.73 -4.70 9.53
N ALA A 163 -25.89 -5.20 9.96
CA ALA A 163 -26.09 -6.61 10.29
C ALA A 163 -25.70 -7.48 9.10
N SER A 164 -26.08 -7.06 7.90
CA SER A 164 -25.85 -7.85 6.71
C SER A 164 -24.40 -7.86 6.22
N THR A 165 -23.56 -6.85 6.53
CA THR A 165 -22.24 -6.67 5.89
C THR A 165 -21.17 -7.69 6.32
N PHE A 166 -21.12 -8.04 7.61
CA PHE A 166 -20.04 -8.88 8.18
C PHE A 166 -20.47 -10.32 8.48
N ALA A 167 -21.76 -10.59 8.32
CA ALA A 167 -22.36 -11.82 8.79
C ALA A 167 -22.29 -12.94 7.74
N SER A 168 -22.24 -14.17 8.24
CA SER A 168 -22.46 -15.36 7.42
C SER A 168 -23.95 -15.63 7.18
N GLY A 169 -24.82 -15.08 8.02
CA GLY A 169 -26.27 -15.17 7.86
C GLY A 169 -26.99 -14.00 8.53
N LEU A 170 -28.17 -13.69 8.01
CA LEU A 170 -29.02 -12.61 8.50
C LEU A 170 -30.34 -13.20 9.01
N MET A 171 -30.69 -12.89 10.26
CA MET A 171 -32.01 -13.14 10.81
C MET A 171 -32.75 -11.81 10.91
N VAL A 172 -33.91 -11.70 10.26
CA VAL A 172 -34.76 -10.51 10.36
C VAL A 172 -36.01 -10.88 11.16
N PRO A 173 -36.23 -10.29 12.35
CA PRO A 173 -37.46 -10.51 13.08
C PRO A 173 -38.67 -10.03 12.28
N MET A 174 -39.72 -10.85 12.23
CA MET A 174 -40.97 -10.53 11.57
C MET A 174 -41.50 -9.16 12.03
N GLY A 175 -41.88 -8.31 11.08
CA GLY A 175 -42.38 -6.95 11.31
C GLY A 175 -41.31 -5.86 11.37
N PHE A 176 -40.01 -6.22 11.39
CA PHE A 176 -38.93 -5.25 11.23
C PHE A 176 -39.01 -4.56 9.87
N GLU A 177 -39.33 -5.34 8.83
CA GLU A 177 -39.49 -4.88 7.45
C GLU A 177 -40.54 -3.78 7.31
N TYR A 178 -41.52 -3.73 8.23
CA TYR A 178 -42.59 -2.74 8.22
C TYR A 178 -42.46 -1.67 9.32
N GLY A 179 -41.38 -1.71 10.10
CA GLY A 179 -41.19 -0.76 11.21
C GLY A 179 -42.21 -0.95 12.35
N SER A 180 -42.58 -2.19 12.67
CA SER A 180 -43.50 -2.46 13.78
C SER A 180 -42.89 -2.01 15.12
N SER A 181 -43.64 -1.21 15.88
CA SER A 181 -43.25 -0.65 17.17
C SER A 181 -43.57 -1.55 18.37
N ILE A 182 -44.35 -2.62 18.14
CA ILE A 182 -44.80 -3.57 19.15
C ILE A 182 -43.86 -4.79 19.16
N PRO A 183 -43.25 -5.13 20.31
CA PRO A 183 -42.43 -6.35 20.44
C PRO A 183 -43.21 -7.61 20.09
N LEU A 184 -42.53 -8.62 19.52
CA LEU A 184 -43.12 -9.94 19.31
C LEU A 184 -43.36 -10.63 20.67
N ASP A 185 -44.56 -11.16 20.84
CA ASP A 185 -44.88 -12.03 21.98
C ASP A 185 -44.36 -13.47 21.67
N PRO A 186 -43.54 -14.07 22.56
CA PRO A 186 -43.00 -15.40 22.34
C PRO A 186 -44.01 -16.54 22.58
N LEU A 187 -45.14 -16.27 23.21
CA LEU A 187 -46.15 -17.26 23.62
C LEU A 187 -47.43 -17.17 22.80
N THR A 188 -47.83 -15.96 22.39
CA THR A 188 -49.10 -15.72 21.72
C THR A 188 -48.95 -14.88 20.46
N GLY A 189 -49.94 -14.96 19.56
CA GLY A 189 -50.03 -14.11 18.37
C GLY A 189 -51.36 -13.37 18.35
N ASP A 190 -51.40 -12.21 17.72
CA ASP A 190 -52.60 -11.37 17.56
C ASP A 190 -53.53 -11.84 16.42
N GLY A 191 -53.12 -12.84 15.65
CA GLY A 191 -53.85 -13.38 14.50
C GLY A 191 -53.83 -12.51 13.24
N MET A 192 -53.21 -11.32 13.29
CA MET A 192 -53.14 -10.39 12.15
C MET A 192 -52.07 -10.78 11.12
N GLY A 193 -51.03 -11.48 11.58
CA GLY A 193 -49.96 -12.00 10.75
C GLY A 193 -49.16 -10.93 10.00
N LEU A 194 -48.43 -11.33 8.96
CA LEU A 194 -47.57 -10.43 8.17
C LEU A 194 -48.34 -9.30 7.48
N ARG A 195 -49.58 -9.55 7.05
CA ARG A 195 -50.40 -8.52 6.37
C ARG A 195 -50.78 -7.40 7.33
N GLY A 196 -51.25 -7.73 8.53
CA GLY A 196 -51.57 -6.70 9.52
C GLY A 196 -50.35 -5.88 9.95
N LEU A 197 -49.17 -6.52 10.08
CA LEU A 197 -47.92 -5.81 10.36
C LEU A 197 -47.54 -4.84 9.23
N LYS A 198 -47.84 -5.19 7.98
CA LYS A 198 -47.63 -4.29 6.83
C LYS A 198 -48.59 -3.11 6.86
N ASP A 199 -49.87 -3.37 7.09
CA ASP A 199 -50.92 -2.34 7.08
C ASP A 199 -50.75 -1.32 8.23
N GLN A 200 -50.16 -1.75 9.35
CA GLN A 200 -49.85 -0.92 10.51
C GLN A 200 -48.42 -0.35 10.50
N GLY A 201 -47.64 -0.69 9.47
CA GLY A 201 -46.24 -0.32 9.36
C GLY A 201 -46.01 1.17 9.15
N VAL A 202 -44.85 1.66 9.57
CA VAL A 202 -44.44 3.07 9.45
C VAL A 202 -43.60 3.31 8.18
N PHE A 203 -42.99 2.25 7.64
CA PHE A 203 -42.21 2.22 6.39
C PHE A 203 -42.22 0.79 5.81
N ASP A 204 -41.65 0.56 4.63
CA ASP A 204 -41.54 -0.79 4.02
C ASP A 204 -40.12 -1.01 3.44
N LEU A 205 -39.32 -1.83 4.12
CA LEU A 205 -37.94 -2.19 3.74
C LEU A 205 -37.87 -3.49 2.93
N SER A 206 -38.99 -3.99 2.40
CA SER A 206 -39.01 -5.23 1.64
C SER A 206 -38.08 -5.20 0.42
N SER A 207 -37.94 -4.04 -0.23
CA SER A 207 -36.99 -3.85 -1.33
C SER A 207 -35.54 -3.94 -0.88
N ASP A 208 -35.19 -3.30 0.24
CA ASP A 208 -33.84 -3.32 0.81
C ASP A 208 -33.44 -4.72 1.24
N ILE A 209 -34.35 -5.44 1.91
CA ILE A 209 -34.13 -6.84 2.31
C ILE A 209 -33.94 -7.73 1.09
N ARG A 210 -34.76 -7.54 0.03
CA ARG A 210 -34.61 -8.29 -1.23
C ARG A 210 -33.27 -8.00 -1.89
N ALA A 211 -32.85 -6.73 -1.95
CA ALA A 211 -31.55 -6.35 -2.50
C ALA A 211 -30.40 -6.97 -1.71
N ILE A 212 -30.49 -7.01 -0.38
CA ILE A 212 -29.51 -7.64 0.51
C ILE A 212 -29.41 -9.15 0.30
N ASN A 213 -30.54 -9.83 0.10
CA ASN A 213 -30.59 -11.27 -0.16
C ASN A 213 -30.13 -11.63 -1.58
N ALA A 214 -30.33 -10.74 -2.55
CA ALA A 214 -29.90 -10.94 -3.92
C ALA A 214 -28.40 -10.67 -4.12
N ALA A 215 -27.77 -9.88 -3.24
CA ALA A 215 -26.34 -9.62 -3.30
C ALA A 215 -25.54 -10.94 -3.13
N PRO A 216 -24.52 -11.19 -3.97
CA PRO A 216 -23.72 -12.41 -3.89
C PRO A 216 -23.14 -12.62 -2.50
N ASN A 217 -23.05 -13.89 -2.09
CA ASN A 217 -22.72 -14.34 -0.73
C ASN A 217 -21.63 -13.47 -0.09
N LYS A 218 -21.94 -12.79 1.00
CA LYS A 218 -21.07 -11.74 1.58
C LYS A 218 -19.77 -12.27 2.18
N THR A 219 -19.75 -13.57 2.46
CA THR A 219 -18.58 -14.37 2.85
C THR A 219 -17.75 -14.88 1.67
N SER A 220 -18.29 -14.90 0.45
CA SER A 220 -17.58 -15.33 -0.77
C SER A 220 -16.61 -14.29 -1.33
N ALA A 221 -16.62 -13.07 -0.78
CA ALA A 221 -15.67 -12.00 -1.11
C ALA A 221 -14.26 -12.20 -0.50
N GLY A 222 -14.00 -13.32 0.18
CA GLY A 222 -12.69 -13.64 0.77
C GLY A 222 -12.45 -13.11 2.18
N PHE A 223 -13.38 -12.34 2.74
CA PHE A 223 -13.29 -11.74 4.08
C PHE A 223 -13.93 -12.59 5.20
N GLY A 224 -14.40 -13.80 4.87
CA GLY A 224 -15.11 -14.66 5.82
C GLY A 224 -14.26 -15.01 7.03
N ARG A 225 -14.79 -14.74 8.23
CA ARG A 225 -14.13 -15.01 9.51
C ARG A 225 -12.73 -14.36 9.62
N GLN A 226 -12.50 -13.20 9.03
CA GLN A 226 -11.25 -12.44 9.17
C GLN A 226 -11.37 -11.33 10.23
N PRO A 227 -10.27 -10.94 10.92
CA PRO A 227 -10.34 -10.00 12.03
C PRO A 227 -10.93 -8.64 11.60
N LEU A 228 -11.70 -8.03 12.51
CA LEU A 228 -12.24 -6.69 12.32
C LEU A 228 -11.41 -5.66 13.09
N ARG A 229 -11.12 -4.52 12.46
CA ARG A 229 -10.50 -3.36 13.12
C ARG A 229 -11.45 -2.19 13.10
N LEU A 230 -11.63 -1.55 14.26
CA LEU A 230 -12.42 -0.34 14.40
C LEU A 230 -11.53 0.89 14.30
N ILE A 231 -11.84 1.76 13.36
CA ILE A 231 -11.29 3.12 13.26
C ILE A 231 -12.40 4.09 13.62
N SER A 232 -12.26 4.73 14.77
CA SER A 232 -13.10 5.82 15.22
C SER A 232 -12.20 7.01 15.60
N THR A 233 -12.71 8.21 15.41
CA THR A 233 -12.01 9.44 15.79
C THR A 233 -13.01 10.36 16.49
N SER A 234 -12.56 11.15 17.48
CA SER A 234 -13.43 12.14 18.14
C SER A 234 -13.79 13.32 17.23
N GLN A 235 -13.17 13.44 16.06
CA GLN A 235 -13.34 14.57 15.13
C GLN A 235 -14.56 14.44 14.22
N THR A 236 -15.14 13.24 14.08
CA THR A 236 -16.29 12.99 13.21
C THR A 236 -17.26 11.98 13.84
N GLN A 237 -18.53 12.05 13.47
CA GLN A 237 -19.54 11.03 13.82
C GLN A 237 -19.47 9.81 12.89
N ALA A 238 -18.57 9.83 11.91
CA ALA A 238 -18.28 8.68 11.08
C ALA A 238 -17.38 7.67 11.80
N VAL A 239 -17.72 6.40 11.65
CA VAL A 239 -16.95 5.27 12.14
C VAL A 239 -16.67 4.33 10.98
N ALA A 240 -15.50 3.69 11.01
CA ALA A 240 -15.11 2.75 9.98
C ALA A 240 -14.70 1.41 10.59
N LEU A 241 -15.12 0.34 9.95
CA LEU A 241 -14.68 -1.03 10.23
C LEU A 241 -13.85 -1.51 9.04
N LEU A 242 -12.66 -2.03 9.33
CA LEU A 242 -11.73 -2.55 8.35
C LEU A 242 -11.62 -4.05 8.49
N GLN A 243 -11.56 -4.73 7.35
CA GLN A 243 -11.40 -6.18 7.26
C GLN A 243 -10.48 -6.51 6.09
N THR A 244 -9.52 -7.39 6.32
CA THR A 244 -8.60 -7.90 5.29
C THR A 244 -8.91 -9.36 4.98
N ASP A 245 -8.46 -9.88 3.84
CA ASP A 245 -8.66 -11.29 3.46
C ASP A 245 -7.73 -12.26 4.22
N HIS A 246 -6.67 -11.76 4.87
CA HIS A 246 -5.80 -12.50 5.78
C HIS A 246 -5.65 -11.80 7.14
N GLU A 247 -5.19 -12.53 8.16
CA GLU A 247 -4.95 -11.99 9.50
C GLU A 247 -3.79 -10.97 9.53
N ASP A 248 -2.70 -11.27 8.81
CA ASP A 248 -1.61 -10.32 8.58
C ASP A 248 -1.91 -9.48 7.34
N ILE A 249 -2.07 -8.17 7.54
CA ILE A 249 -2.30 -7.18 6.49
C ILE A 249 -1.22 -7.21 5.40
N ARG A 250 0.01 -7.63 5.70
CA ARG A 250 1.11 -7.68 4.72
C ARG A 250 0.97 -8.83 3.73
N ALA A 251 0.26 -9.88 4.11
CA ALA A 251 -0.05 -11.03 3.26
C ALA A 251 -1.40 -10.87 2.53
N SER A 252 -2.17 -9.86 2.91
CA SER A 252 -3.50 -9.60 2.37
C SER A 252 -3.44 -9.09 0.93
N SER A 253 -4.31 -9.63 0.08
CA SER A 253 -4.47 -9.17 -1.30
C SER A 253 -5.63 -8.19 -1.44
N LYS A 254 -6.54 -8.15 -0.46
CA LYS A 254 -7.74 -7.31 -0.47
C LYS A 254 -8.01 -6.70 0.89
N ILE A 255 -8.63 -5.52 0.85
CA ILE A 255 -9.17 -4.86 2.03
C ILE A 255 -10.61 -4.43 1.76
N ARG A 256 -11.44 -4.47 2.80
CA ARG A 256 -12.77 -3.89 2.85
C ARG A 256 -12.82 -2.84 3.94
N VAL A 257 -13.39 -1.69 3.61
CA VAL A 257 -13.64 -0.58 4.51
C VAL A 257 -15.13 -0.29 4.53
N VAL A 258 -15.76 -0.45 5.68
CA VAL A 258 -17.19 -0.19 5.89
C VAL A 258 -17.31 1.05 6.75
N MET A 259 -17.76 2.14 6.17
CA MET A 259 -17.97 3.41 6.85
C MET A 259 -19.44 3.60 7.16
N LEU A 260 -19.72 4.18 8.32
CA LEU A 260 -21.07 4.45 8.78
C LEU A 260 -21.16 5.80 9.47
N ASN A 261 -22.24 6.54 9.22
CA ASN A 261 -22.59 7.73 9.96
C ASN A 261 -23.47 7.37 11.17
N ARG A 262 -22.97 7.65 12.38
CA ARG A 262 -23.70 7.42 13.63
C ARG A 262 -24.88 8.39 13.80
N ASP A 263 -24.78 9.59 13.23
CA ASP A 263 -25.82 10.60 13.30
C ASP A 263 -26.92 10.31 12.27
N LEU A 264 -28.17 10.27 12.72
CA LEU A 264 -29.36 10.00 11.89
C LEU A 264 -30.00 11.27 11.31
N ARG A 265 -29.50 12.45 11.68
CA ARG A 265 -30.04 13.77 11.32
C ARG A 265 -29.04 14.64 10.56
N ARG A 266 -27.74 14.46 10.76
CA ARG A 266 -26.69 15.31 10.15
C ARG A 266 -25.79 14.54 9.20
N VAL A 267 -25.36 15.22 8.15
CA VAL A 267 -24.28 14.76 7.27
C VAL A 267 -22.96 14.84 8.03
N THR A 268 -22.05 13.91 7.78
CA THR A 268 -20.73 13.91 8.44
C THR A 268 -19.62 13.60 7.43
N LYS A 269 -18.41 14.12 7.69
CA LYS A 269 -17.25 13.88 6.83
C LYS A 269 -16.62 12.52 7.16
N ALA A 270 -16.24 11.77 6.13
CA ALA A 270 -15.50 10.52 6.32
C ALA A 270 -14.11 10.79 6.96
N PRO A 271 -13.59 9.90 7.83
CA PRO A 271 -12.27 10.06 8.45
C PRO A 271 -11.16 9.72 7.46
N PHE A 272 -11.06 10.50 6.38
CA PHE A 272 -10.26 10.19 5.19
C PHE A 272 -8.78 9.92 5.49
N ASN A 273 -8.12 10.79 6.25
CA ASN A 273 -6.68 10.68 6.48
C ASN A 273 -6.31 9.37 7.20
N VAL A 274 -7.05 9.03 8.25
CA VAL A 274 -6.80 7.82 9.05
C VAL A 274 -7.10 6.56 8.22
N LEU A 275 -8.15 6.59 7.39
CA LEU A 275 -8.48 5.46 6.52
C LEU A 275 -7.50 5.29 5.37
N ARG A 276 -7.06 6.39 4.75
CA ARG A 276 -6.05 6.39 3.69
C ARG A 276 -4.73 5.82 4.19
N GLU A 277 -4.32 6.17 5.41
CA GLU A 277 -3.11 5.64 6.03
C GLU A 277 -3.25 4.14 6.32
N ALA A 278 -4.35 3.73 6.96
CA ALA A 278 -4.62 2.34 7.31
C ALA A 278 -4.79 1.41 6.10
N ALA A 279 -5.29 1.93 4.97
CA ALA A 279 -5.51 1.19 3.72
C ALA A 279 -4.48 1.51 2.63
N SER A 280 -3.36 2.17 2.97
CA SER A 280 -2.38 2.66 2.00
C SER A 280 -1.86 1.61 1.00
N PRO A 281 -1.62 0.33 1.37
CA PRO A 281 -1.16 -0.68 0.41
C PRO A 281 -2.22 -1.14 -0.58
N PHE A 282 -3.48 -0.72 -0.40
CA PHE A 282 -4.64 -1.21 -1.14
C PHE A 282 -5.35 -0.11 -1.93
N LEU A 283 -4.75 1.08 -2.04
CA LEU A 283 -5.33 2.18 -2.77
C LEU A 283 -5.27 1.93 -4.29
N PRO A 284 -6.25 2.43 -5.06
CA PRO A 284 -7.44 3.16 -4.62
C PRO A 284 -8.54 2.24 -4.05
N LEU A 285 -9.34 2.77 -3.12
CA LEU A 285 -10.55 2.08 -2.66
C LEU A 285 -11.75 2.50 -3.50
N THR A 286 -12.57 1.54 -3.94
CA THR A 286 -13.75 1.76 -4.79
C THR A 286 -14.98 1.08 -4.22
N ALA A 287 -16.18 1.56 -4.54
CA ALA A 287 -17.41 0.92 -4.12
C ALA A 287 -17.56 -0.45 -4.82
N PRO A 288 -17.96 -1.53 -4.12
CA PRO A 288 -18.13 -2.84 -4.73
C PRO A 288 -19.11 -2.79 -5.92
N GLY A 289 -18.63 -3.18 -7.10
CA GLY A 289 -19.43 -3.18 -8.33
C GLY A 289 -19.58 -1.81 -9.00
N ASN A 290 -18.88 -0.78 -8.53
CA ASN A 290 -18.87 0.55 -9.14
C ASN A 290 -17.49 1.23 -8.99
N ASP A 291 -16.58 0.94 -9.93
CA ASP A 291 -15.21 1.44 -9.93
C ASP A 291 -15.10 2.97 -10.06
N ALA A 292 -16.14 3.64 -10.55
CA ALA A 292 -16.19 5.10 -10.66
C ALA A 292 -16.39 5.79 -9.30
N ASP A 293 -16.89 5.06 -8.30
CA ASP A 293 -17.18 5.59 -6.98
C ASP A 293 -15.99 5.33 -6.04
N ILE A 294 -15.04 6.26 -6.11
CA ILE A 294 -13.74 6.19 -5.43
C ILE A 294 -13.84 6.83 -4.05
N PHE A 295 -13.14 6.26 -3.07
CA PHE A 295 -12.97 6.85 -1.75
C PHE A 295 -12.14 8.15 -1.82
N ALA A 296 -12.81 9.29 -1.79
CA ALA A 296 -12.21 10.61 -1.98
C ALA A 296 -12.08 11.44 -0.66
N PRO A 297 -11.18 12.45 -0.61
CA PRO A 297 -10.95 13.29 0.58
C PRO A 297 -12.17 14.10 1.06
N ASP A 298 -13.08 14.39 0.14
CA ASP A 298 -14.30 15.17 0.32
C ASP A 298 -15.55 14.30 0.50
N LEU A 299 -15.39 12.98 0.66
CA LEU A 299 -16.52 12.08 0.88
C LEU A 299 -17.34 12.48 2.12
N MET A 300 -18.61 12.78 1.88
CA MET A 300 -19.62 13.09 2.89
C MET A 300 -20.61 11.94 3.02
N LEU A 301 -20.86 11.49 4.24
CA LEU A 301 -21.86 10.46 4.55
C LEU A 301 -23.16 11.13 4.96
N LYS A 302 -24.26 10.79 4.28
CA LYS A 302 -25.62 11.21 4.62
C LYS A 302 -26.01 10.70 6.02
N PRO A 303 -27.07 11.27 6.63
CA PRO A 303 -27.50 10.83 7.96
C PRO A 303 -27.86 9.34 7.98
N GLY A 304 -27.22 8.58 8.86
CA GLY A 304 -27.38 7.12 8.99
C GLY A 304 -26.80 6.29 7.84
N GLU A 305 -26.11 6.90 6.88
CA GLU A 305 -25.60 6.20 5.71
C GLU A 305 -24.50 5.21 6.08
N LEU A 306 -24.53 4.05 5.44
CA LEU A 306 -23.46 3.06 5.46
C LEU A 306 -22.94 2.89 4.02
N ARG A 307 -21.62 3.03 3.85
CA ARG A 307 -20.92 2.85 2.58
C ARG A 307 -19.82 1.81 2.73
N VAL A 308 -19.65 0.99 1.70
CA VAL A 308 -18.59 -0.03 1.64
C VAL A 308 -17.66 0.35 0.49
N PHE A 309 -16.36 0.25 0.74
CA PHE A 309 -15.31 0.38 -0.25
C PHE A 309 -14.36 -0.81 -0.14
N GLU A 310 -13.83 -1.27 -1.27
CA GLU A 310 -12.87 -2.36 -1.35
C GLU A 310 -11.63 -1.90 -2.13
N GLY A 311 -10.48 -2.45 -1.76
CA GLY A 311 -9.19 -2.18 -2.38
C GLY A 311 -8.41 -3.47 -2.59
N HIS A 312 -7.53 -3.45 -3.58
CA HIS A 312 -6.64 -4.57 -3.90
C HIS A 312 -5.20 -4.14 -3.67
N ALA A 313 -4.36 -5.07 -3.23
CA ALA A 313 -2.94 -4.81 -3.01
C ALA A 313 -2.33 -4.19 -4.27
N SER A 314 -1.75 -2.99 -4.14
CA SER A 314 -1.18 -2.26 -5.26
C SER A 314 -0.01 -3.06 -5.84
N GLN A 315 0.06 -3.12 -7.17
CA GLN A 315 1.22 -3.72 -7.82
C GLN A 315 2.45 -2.82 -7.58
N PRO A 316 3.55 -3.36 -7.04
CA PRO A 316 4.76 -2.58 -6.91
C PRO A 316 5.26 -2.17 -8.29
N ILE A 317 5.75 -0.94 -8.39
CA ILE A 317 6.45 -0.49 -9.60
C ILE A 317 7.81 -1.21 -9.61
N ILE A 318 7.91 -2.25 -10.42
CA ILE A 318 9.14 -2.99 -10.69
C ILE A 318 9.67 -2.45 -12.03
N GLU A 319 10.95 -2.06 -12.08
CA GLU A 319 11.65 -1.66 -13.32
C GLU A 319 11.16 -0.36 -14.03
N ALA A 320 10.85 0.71 -13.29
CA ALA A 320 10.51 2.01 -13.91
C ALA A 320 11.70 2.69 -14.63
N VAL A 321 12.93 2.28 -14.35
CA VAL A 321 14.13 2.81 -14.98
C VAL A 321 15.00 1.62 -15.41
N PRO A 322 15.35 1.49 -16.70
CA PRO A 322 16.36 0.52 -17.11
C PRO A 322 17.68 0.91 -16.47
N VAL A 323 18.11 0.14 -15.48
CA VAL A 323 19.44 0.27 -14.89
C VAL A 323 20.40 -0.45 -15.82
N SER A 324 21.39 0.27 -16.34
CA SER A 324 22.43 -0.34 -17.16
C SER A 324 23.15 -1.44 -16.37
N THR A 325 23.58 -2.47 -17.08
CA THR A 325 24.27 -3.59 -16.43
C THR A 325 25.58 -3.09 -15.80
N ALA A 326 26.05 -3.75 -14.73
CA ALA A 326 27.31 -3.36 -14.07
C ALA A 326 28.51 -3.34 -15.04
N ALA A 327 28.46 -4.16 -16.10
CA ALA A 327 29.46 -4.17 -17.17
C ALA A 327 29.38 -2.92 -18.05
N GLU A 328 28.17 -2.48 -18.42
CA GLU A 328 27.97 -1.23 -19.17
C GLU A 328 28.35 -0.01 -18.32
N ALA A 329 28.00 0.01 -17.03
CA ALA A 329 28.37 1.08 -16.12
C ALA A 329 29.90 1.19 -15.91
N ALA A 330 30.62 0.06 -15.89
CA ALA A 330 32.07 0.03 -15.80
C ALA A 330 32.78 0.45 -17.11
N ALA A 331 32.09 0.33 -18.25
CA ALA A 331 32.58 0.78 -19.56
C ALA A 331 32.30 2.26 -19.83
N THR A 332 31.52 2.93 -18.98
CA THR A 332 31.23 4.36 -19.10
C THR A 332 32.50 5.19 -18.89
N PRO A 333 32.75 6.21 -19.72
CA PRO A 333 33.90 7.07 -19.53
C PRO A 333 33.88 7.81 -18.18
N ARG A 334 35.04 7.93 -17.52
CA ARG A 334 35.18 8.56 -16.19
C ARG A 334 35.25 10.09 -16.19
N LEU A 335 35.31 10.70 -17.38
CA LEU A 335 35.32 12.15 -17.57
C LEU A 335 33.94 12.60 -18.06
N ALA A 336 33.40 13.64 -17.42
CA ALA A 336 32.13 14.26 -17.78
C ALA A 336 32.39 15.58 -18.52
N ILE A 337 31.64 15.80 -19.61
CA ILE A 337 31.57 17.07 -20.34
C ILE A 337 30.11 17.53 -20.29
N GLU A 338 29.85 18.66 -19.62
CA GLU A 338 28.51 19.18 -19.39
C GLU A 338 28.40 20.66 -19.72
N LYS A 339 27.16 21.16 -19.77
CA LYS A 339 26.81 22.59 -19.95
C LYS A 339 27.59 23.29 -21.06
N ILE A 340 27.63 22.62 -22.22
CA ILE A 340 28.26 23.16 -23.42
C ILE A 340 27.51 24.40 -23.88
N THR A 341 28.25 25.48 -24.07
CA THR A 341 27.75 26.75 -24.61
C THR A 341 28.66 27.19 -25.75
N PRO A 342 28.12 27.81 -26.82
CA PRO A 342 26.72 28.17 -27.00
C PRO A 342 25.85 26.95 -27.36
N SER A 343 24.62 26.92 -26.85
CA SER A 343 23.61 25.91 -27.17
C SER A 343 22.23 26.58 -27.22
N VAL A 344 21.34 26.12 -28.10
CA VAL A 344 19.94 26.60 -28.21
C VAL A 344 19.02 25.41 -27.99
N ASP A 345 18.15 25.51 -26.97
CA ASP A 345 17.25 24.44 -26.54
C ASP A 345 17.97 23.09 -26.41
N ASP A 346 19.11 23.10 -25.72
CA ASP A 346 19.93 21.91 -25.46
C ASP A 346 20.32 21.14 -26.73
N GLY A 347 20.76 21.89 -27.76
CA GLY A 347 21.18 21.34 -29.05
C GLY A 347 20.05 21.07 -30.04
N ARG A 348 18.78 21.27 -29.65
CA ARG A 348 17.62 21.09 -30.56
C ARG A 348 17.68 22.02 -31.77
N PHE A 349 18.24 23.21 -31.62
CA PHE A 349 18.40 24.18 -32.70
C PHE A 349 19.84 24.63 -32.88
N VAL A 350 20.19 25.00 -34.11
CA VAL A 350 21.53 25.47 -34.45
C VAL A 350 21.80 26.86 -33.85
N VAL A 351 22.99 27.03 -33.29
CA VAL A 351 23.52 28.34 -32.92
C VAL A 351 23.80 29.13 -34.21
N LYS A 352 23.35 30.39 -34.26
CA LYS A 352 23.60 31.29 -35.39
C LYS A 352 24.75 32.26 -35.06
N ARG A 353 25.65 32.45 -36.02
CA ARG A 353 26.82 33.34 -35.96
C ARG A 353 27.10 33.93 -37.34
N VAL A 354 27.88 35.00 -37.40
CA VAL A 354 28.24 35.68 -38.65
C VAL A 354 29.67 35.32 -39.05
N VAL A 355 29.92 35.20 -40.36
CA VAL A 355 31.29 35.01 -40.89
C VAL A 355 32.16 36.19 -40.51
N GLY A 356 33.37 35.92 -40.05
CA GLY A 356 34.30 36.90 -39.50
C GLY A 356 34.21 37.07 -37.98
N GLU A 357 33.15 36.57 -37.33
CA GLU A 357 33.08 36.51 -35.87
C GLU A 357 33.83 35.30 -35.31
N THR A 358 34.26 35.44 -34.05
CA THR A 358 34.80 34.36 -33.24
C THR A 358 33.68 33.68 -32.45
N VAL A 359 33.67 32.35 -32.43
CA VAL A 359 32.78 31.56 -31.60
C VAL A 359 33.52 31.21 -30.32
N LYS A 360 33.08 31.77 -29.20
CA LYS A 360 33.50 31.36 -27.87
C LYS A 360 32.69 30.15 -27.42
N VAL A 361 33.37 29.04 -27.20
CA VAL A 361 32.81 27.80 -26.67
C VAL A 361 33.27 27.62 -25.23
N GLU A 362 32.35 27.24 -24.35
CA GLU A 362 32.65 26.92 -22.97
C GLU A 362 31.91 25.65 -22.53
N ALA A 363 32.51 24.88 -21.63
CA ALA A 363 31.88 23.72 -21.02
C ALA A 363 32.43 23.44 -19.62
N ASP A 364 31.67 22.66 -18.86
CA ASP A 364 32.08 22.14 -17.58
C ASP A 364 32.73 20.77 -17.83
N VAL A 365 34.01 20.62 -17.49
CA VAL A 365 34.79 19.38 -17.70
C VAL A 365 35.43 18.96 -16.39
N PHE A 366 35.03 17.79 -15.89
CA PHE A 366 35.48 17.25 -14.61
C PHE A 366 35.53 15.71 -14.63
N GLY A 367 36.16 15.10 -13.63
CA GLY A 367 36.34 13.66 -13.52
C GLY A 367 36.69 13.21 -12.10
N ASP A 368 36.98 11.92 -11.93
CA ASP A 368 37.45 11.38 -10.66
C ASP A 368 38.91 11.79 -10.35
N GLY A 369 39.14 12.20 -9.10
CA GLY A 369 40.46 12.58 -8.59
C GLY A 369 40.71 14.09 -8.54
N HIS A 370 41.96 14.48 -8.27
CA HIS A 370 42.40 15.88 -8.21
C HIS A 370 43.41 16.23 -9.32
N ASP A 371 43.57 15.32 -10.28
CA ASP A 371 44.57 15.45 -11.33
C ASP A 371 44.14 16.51 -12.37
N PRO A 372 45.07 17.35 -12.86
CA PRO A 372 44.79 18.25 -13.97
C PRO A 372 44.26 17.51 -15.21
N LEU A 373 43.20 18.04 -15.81
CA LEU A 373 42.63 17.56 -17.07
C LEU A 373 43.11 18.42 -18.25
N SER A 374 42.96 17.91 -19.46
CA SER A 374 43.11 18.68 -20.70
C SER A 374 41.80 18.62 -21.49
N ALA A 375 41.47 19.72 -22.18
CA ALA A 375 40.29 19.80 -23.03
C ALA A 375 40.58 20.60 -24.31
N SER A 376 39.88 20.30 -25.39
CA SER A 376 39.98 21.00 -26.67
C SER A 376 38.64 21.08 -27.38
N VAL A 377 38.43 22.16 -28.12
CA VAL A 377 37.32 22.29 -29.07
C VAL A 377 37.78 21.76 -30.41
N MET A 378 37.12 20.71 -30.87
CA MET A 378 37.22 20.23 -32.24
C MET A 378 36.15 20.94 -33.06
N TRP A 379 36.50 21.60 -34.16
CA TRP A 379 35.52 22.22 -35.05
C TRP A 379 35.85 22.01 -36.53
N ARG A 380 34.82 22.06 -37.38
CA ARG A 380 34.96 21.97 -38.85
C ARG A 380 33.74 22.55 -39.54
N ALA A 381 33.85 22.84 -40.83
CA ALA A 381 32.68 22.97 -41.66
C ALA A 381 32.08 21.59 -41.98
N ALA A 382 30.76 21.51 -42.20
CA ALA A 382 30.07 20.22 -42.36
C ALA A 382 30.45 19.45 -43.64
N ASP A 383 31.06 20.12 -44.62
CA ASP A 383 31.60 19.56 -45.86
C ASP A 383 33.12 19.31 -45.80
N GLU A 384 33.76 19.48 -44.64
CA GLU A 384 35.15 19.09 -44.39
C GLU A 384 35.21 17.76 -43.63
N ASP A 385 36.13 16.89 -44.04
CA ASP A 385 36.38 15.64 -43.32
C ASP A 385 37.28 15.85 -42.09
N GLN A 386 38.21 16.82 -42.17
CA GLN A 386 39.22 17.06 -41.15
C GLN A 386 38.71 18.02 -40.07
N TRP A 387 38.93 17.65 -38.80
CA TRP A 387 38.64 18.52 -37.66
C TRP A 387 39.83 19.43 -37.37
N THR A 388 39.55 20.70 -37.12
CA THR A 388 40.51 21.65 -36.56
C THR A 388 40.41 21.62 -35.03
N GLU A 389 41.54 21.54 -34.36
CA GLU A 389 41.62 21.54 -32.90
C GLU A 389 42.00 22.91 -32.36
N VAL A 390 41.34 23.33 -31.28
CA VAL A 390 41.71 24.51 -30.49
C VAL A 390 41.76 24.14 -29.01
N PRO A 391 42.94 24.21 -28.36
CA PRO A 391 43.07 23.93 -26.94
C PRO A 391 42.17 24.83 -26.09
N MET A 392 41.49 24.24 -25.10
CA MET A 392 40.71 24.98 -24.11
C MET A 392 41.58 25.37 -22.92
N THR A 393 41.27 26.52 -22.33
CA THR A 393 41.86 26.99 -21.07
C THR A 393 40.86 26.89 -19.94
N LEU A 394 41.32 26.44 -18.78
CA LEU A 394 40.51 26.46 -17.56
C LEU A 394 40.28 27.91 -17.11
N VAL A 395 39.02 28.31 -17.00
CA VAL A 395 38.59 29.65 -16.59
C VAL A 395 38.46 29.73 -15.07
N THR A 396 37.59 28.90 -14.48
CA THR A 396 37.39 28.82 -13.03
C THR A 396 36.64 27.53 -12.67
N ASN A 397 36.95 26.93 -11.52
CA ASN A 397 36.42 25.62 -11.09
C ASN A 397 36.59 24.55 -12.19
N ASP A 398 35.48 24.08 -12.75
CA ASP A 398 35.45 23.07 -13.81
C ASP A 398 35.12 23.69 -15.18
N ARG A 399 35.06 25.03 -15.29
CA ARG A 399 34.67 25.73 -16.52
C ARG A 399 35.86 25.95 -17.43
N TRP A 400 35.78 25.44 -18.65
CA TRP A 400 36.77 25.57 -19.72
C TRP A 400 36.26 26.46 -20.84
N ALA A 401 37.17 27.17 -21.54
CA ALA A 401 36.83 28.00 -22.69
C ALA A 401 37.85 27.90 -23.83
N ALA A 402 37.38 27.97 -25.07
CA ALA A 402 38.19 28.19 -26.27
C ALA A 402 37.44 29.05 -27.29
N GLU A 403 38.17 29.61 -28.24
CA GLU A 403 37.66 30.52 -29.25
C GLU A 403 38.16 30.14 -30.64
N PHE A 404 37.27 30.09 -31.65
CA PHE A 404 37.66 29.83 -33.04
C PHE A 404 36.93 30.74 -34.04
N PRO A 405 37.58 31.13 -35.16
CA PRO A 405 36.98 32.05 -36.13
C PRO A 405 36.16 31.34 -37.22
N LEU A 406 35.00 31.90 -37.59
CA LEU A 406 34.22 31.44 -38.75
C LEU A 406 34.69 32.10 -40.04
N LYS A 407 35.23 31.31 -40.97
CA LYS A 407 35.86 31.82 -42.20
C LYS A 407 34.94 31.79 -43.43
N ARG A 408 33.87 30.99 -43.41
CA ARG A 408 32.96 30.81 -44.55
C ARG A 408 31.52 30.60 -44.11
N MET A 409 30.57 30.93 -45.00
CA MET A 409 29.15 30.67 -44.73
C MET A 409 28.85 29.18 -44.93
N GLY A 410 28.02 28.62 -44.05
CA GLY A 410 27.60 27.22 -44.11
C GLY A 410 27.38 26.62 -42.73
N ARG A 411 26.94 25.36 -42.70
CA ARG A 411 26.84 24.60 -41.46
C ARG A 411 28.23 24.25 -40.94
N HIS A 412 28.46 24.52 -39.67
CA HIS A 412 29.67 24.14 -38.96
C HIS A 412 29.30 23.23 -37.80
N GLU A 413 30.24 22.36 -37.44
CA GLU A 413 30.13 21.43 -36.33
C GLU A 413 31.26 21.74 -35.35
N PHE A 414 30.96 21.65 -34.05
CA PHE A 414 31.97 21.65 -33.01
C PHE A 414 31.64 20.58 -31.97
N ALA A 415 32.68 20.05 -31.35
CA ALA A 415 32.59 19.11 -30.23
C ALA A 415 33.72 19.42 -29.25
N ILE A 416 33.54 19.02 -28.00
CA ILE A 416 34.57 19.14 -26.98
C ILE A 416 35.16 17.76 -26.74
N GLU A 417 36.47 17.68 -26.75
CA GLU A 417 37.22 16.50 -26.32
C GLU A 417 37.91 16.80 -25.00
N ALA A 418 37.86 15.85 -24.07
CA ALA A 418 38.55 15.93 -22.78
C ALA A 418 39.28 14.62 -22.49
N TRP A 419 40.44 14.71 -21.84
CA TRP A 419 41.28 13.57 -21.51
C TRP A 419 42.15 13.85 -20.29
N LYS A 420 42.75 12.80 -19.71
CA LYS A 420 43.82 12.96 -18.72
C LYS A 420 45.14 13.11 -19.46
N ASN A 421 45.94 14.12 -19.13
CA ASN A 421 47.26 14.32 -19.74
C ASN A 421 48.35 13.90 -18.73
N PRO A 422 48.93 12.70 -18.85
CA PRO A 422 49.86 12.16 -17.86
C PRO A 422 51.07 13.07 -17.63
N PHE A 423 51.62 13.66 -18.69
CA PHE A 423 52.79 14.53 -18.57
C PHE A 423 52.44 15.87 -17.92
N GLN A 424 51.27 16.45 -18.22
CA GLN A 424 50.83 17.67 -17.54
C GLN A 424 50.54 17.44 -16.05
N ILE A 425 49.93 16.30 -15.70
CA ILE A 425 49.70 15.87 -14.31
C ILE A 425 51.06 15.73 -13.58
N PHE A 426 52.00 14.99 -14.19
CA PHE A 426 53.36 14.86 -13.69
C PHE A 426 54.02 16.22 -13.47
N ARG A 427 54.06 17.08 -14.49
CA ARG A 427 54.73 18.39 -14.45
C ARG A 427 54.13 19.30 -13.39
N TYR A 428 52.83 19.25 -13.17
CA TYR A 428 52.15 20.02 -12.12
C TYR A 428 52.63 19.62 -10.72
N GLU A 429 52.63 18.33 -10.40
CA GLU A 429 53.13 17.83 -9.12
C GLU A 429 54.65 18.02 -8.98
N PHE A 430 55.39 17.80 -10.06
CA PHE A 430 56.83 17.99 -10.12
C PHE A 430 57.24 19.44 -9.84
N THR A 431 56.53 20.41 -10.41
CA THR A 431 56.77 21.85 -10.19
C THR A 431 56.59 22.20 -8.71
N LYS A 432 55.50 21.77 -8.08
CA LYS A 432 55.24 22.03 -6.65
C LYS A 432 56.33 21.43 -5.75
N LYS A 433 56.74 20.19 -6.01
CA LYS A 433 57.78 19.51 -5.23
C LYS A 433 59.14 20.18 -5.41
N HIS A 434 59.44 20.64 -6.62
CA HIS A 434 60.64 21.41 -6.93
C HIS A 434 60.67 22.76 -6.17
N GLU A 435 59.57 23.51 -6.21
CA GLU A 435 59.44 24.78 -5.46
C GLU A 435 59.56 24.59 -3.94
N ALA A 436 59.08 23.45 -3.43
CA ALA A 436 59.23 23.04 -2.04
C ALA A 436 60.64 22.51 -1.68
N ARG A 437 61.55 22.43 -2.66
CA ARG A 437 62.94 21.93 -2.50
C ARG A 437 63.01 20.51 -1.93
N LEU A 438 62.07 19.65 -2.34
CA LEU A 438 62.07 18.24 -1.97
C LEU A 438 63.11 17.45 -2.79
N ASP A 439 63.39 16.22 -2.36
CA ASP A 439 64.20 15.28 -3.14
C ASP A 439 63.37 14.76 -4.32
N LEU A 440 63.82 15.04 -5.54
CA LEU A 440 63.09 14.78 -6.79
C LEU A 440 63.58 13.53 -7.55
N ARG A 441 64.47 12.72 -6.95
CA ARG A 441 65.10 11.59 -7.67
C ARG A 441 64.09 10.60 -8.26
N LEU A 442 62.99 10.34 -7.56
CA LEU A 442 61.95 9.43 -8.04
C LEU A 442 61.11 10.06 -9.14
N GLU A 443 60.72 11.31 -8.99
CA GLU A 443 59.92 12.05 -9.96
C GLU A 443 60.70 12.31 -11.25
N ILE A 444 62.01 12.56 -11.18
CA ILE A 444 62.86 12.64 -12.37
C ILE A 444 62.79 11.33 -13.16
N GLN A 445 62.86 10.18 -12.49
CA GLN A 445 62.74 8.88 -13.15
C GLN A 445 61.34 8.67 -13.76
N GLU A 446 60.28 9.11 -13.08
CA GLU A 446 58.91 9.10 -13.60
C GLU A 446 58.78 9.95 -14.88
N GLY A 447 59.32 11.17 -14.87
CA GLY A 447 59.34 12.05 -16.04
C GLY A 447 60.10 11.44 -17.22
N ILE A 448 61.25 10.81 -16.97
CA ILE A 448 62.02 10.09 -18.00
C ILE A 448 61.20 8.93 -18.58
N ASN A 449 60.48 8.18 -17.74
CA ASN A 449 59.64 7.07 -18.18
C ASN A 449 58.46 7.56 -19.05
N LEU A 450 57.87 8.72 -18.74
CA LEU A 450 56.84 9.32 -19.58
C LEU A 450 57.38 9.75 -20.96
N VAL A 451 58.58 10.34 -21.01
CA VAL A 451 59.25 10.68 -22.27
C VAL A 451 59.58 9.40 -23.07
N LEU A 452 60.01 8.34 -22.41
CA LEU A 452 60.27 7.05 -23.06
C LEU A 452 58.99 6.42 -23.63
N ASP A 453 57.89 6.42 -22.87
CA ASP A 453 56.60 5.91 -23.38
C ASP A 453 56.12 6.71 -24.59
N ALA A 454 56.24 8.04 -24.55
CA ALA A 454 55.96 8.89 -25.69
C ALA A 454 56.85 8.56 -26.90
N LEU A 455 58.16 8.37 -26.68
CA LEU A 455 59.13 8.01 -27.72
C LEU A 455 58.81 6.65 -28.37
N ASP A 456 58.41 5.66 -27.58
CA ASP A 456 58.09 4.32 -28.06
C ASP A 456 56.89 4.31 -29.01
N HIS A 457 55.95 5.24 -28.83
CA HIS A 457 54.72 5.33 -29.61
C HIS A 457 54.75 6.43 -30.70
N ALA A 458 55.71 7.34 -30.67
CA ALA A 458 55.87 8.38 -31.69
C ALA A 458 56.39 7.83 -33.02
N THR A 459 56.11 8.55 -34.11
CA THR A 459 56.60 8.27 -35.46
C THR A 459 57.11 9.55 -36.14
N GLY A 460 57.87 9.40 -37.22
CA GLY A 460 58.36 10.54 -38.01
C GLY A 460 59.30 11.49 -37.25
N ASP A 461 59.20 12.78 -37.53
CA ASP A 461 60.05 13.83 -36.98
C ASP A 461 59.90 13.95 -35.45
N LEU A 462 58.66 13.83 -34.93
CA LEU A 462 58.37 13.82 -33.50
C LEU A 462 59.17 12.75 -32.73
N LYS A 463 59.32 11.55 -33.32
CA LYS A 463 60.14 10.48 -32.71
C LYS A 463 61.61 10.89 -32.60
N THR A 464 62.12 11.59 -33.61
CA THR A 464 63.51 12.05 -33.64
C THR A 464 63.74 13.11 -32.55
N GLU A 465 62.81 14.06 -32.40
CA GLU A 465 62.87 15.10 -31.37
C GLU A 465 62.75 14.53 -29.95
N LEU A 466 61.79 13.62 -29.72
CA LEU A 466 61.67 12.90 -28.44
C LEU A 466 62.91 12.07 -28.11
N LYS A 467 63.56 11.48 -29.14
CA LYS A 467 64.81 10.75 -28.93
C LYS A 467 65.93 11.67 -28.47
N VAL A 468 66.05 12.87 -29.06
CA VAL A 468 67.04 13.87 -28.63
C VAL A 468 66.77 14.31 -27.20
N LEU A 469 65.50 14.55 -26.84
CA LEU A 469 65.10 14.88 -25.47
C LEU A 469 65.46 13.75 -24.49
N PHE A 470 65.14 12.50 -24.83
CA PHE A 470 65.43 11.33 -24.00
C PHE A 470 66.94 11.11 -23.80
N ASP A 471 67.74 11.19 -24.87
CA ASP A 471 69.20 11.04 -24.80
C ASP A 471 69.81 12.17 -23.94
N LYS A 472 69.30 13.41 -24.06
CA LYS A 472 69.70 14.55 -23.24
C LYS A 472 69.38 14.32 -21.76
N LEU A 473 68.18 13.87 -21.42
CA LEU A 473 67.79 13.57 -20.04
C LEU A 473 68.65 12.44 -19.45
N THR A 474 68.98 11.43 -20.23
CA THR A 474 69.78 10.29 -19.77
C THR A 474 71.24 10.70 -19.48
N ALA A 475 71.83 11.59 -20.27
CA ALA A 475 73.22 12.04 -20.13
C ALA A 475 73.43 13.13 -19.05
N GLN A 476 72.37 13.80 -18.59
CA GLN A 476 72.44 14.88 -17.61
C GLN A 476 72.45 14.39 -16.15
N ASP A 477 72.91 15.27 -15.24
CA ASP A 477 72.74 15.13 -13.79
C ASP A 477 71.37 15.65 -13.33
N ASP A 478 70.93 15.25 -12.14
CA ASP A 478 69.58 15.50 -11.63
C ASP A 478 69.15 16.99 -11.61
N PRO A 479 70.02 17.98 -11.29
CA PRO A 479 69.66 19.39 -11.41
C PRO A 479 69.27 19.79 -12.83
N LYS A 480 70.08 19.38 -13.83
CA LYS A 480 69.79 19.69 -15.25
C LYS A 480 68.62 18.91 -15.81
N ARG A 481 68.39 17.68 -15.32
CA ARG A 481 67.18 16.90 -15.65
C ARG A 481 65.93 17.60 -15.17
N THR A 482 65.96 18.11 -13.94
CA THR A 482 64.85 18.88 -13.34
C THR A 482 64.55 20.11 -14.18
N GLU A 483 65.57 20.91 -14.52
CA GLU A 483 65.42 22.07 -15.40
C GLU A 483 64.82 21.67 -16.75
N THR A 484 65.36 20.63 -17.38
CA THR A 484 64.92 20.16 -18.70
C THR A 484 63.46 19.70 -18.68
N LEU A 485 63.03 18.91 -17.68
CA LEU A 485 61.63 18.46 -17.54
C LEU A 485 60.65 19.61 -17.28
N LEU A 486 61.12 20.76 -16.78
CA LEU A 486 60.30 21.94 -16.52
C LEU A 486 60.26 22.94 -17.70
N LEU A 487 61.12 22.78 -18.72
CA LEU A 487 61.16 23.67 -19.88
C LEU A 487 59.83 23.68 -20.65
N ALA A 488 59.49 24.85 -21.21
CA ALA A 488 58.31 25.01 -22.06
C ALA A 488 58.39 24.10 -23.29
N ASP A 489 59.52 24.10 -24.00
CA ASP A 489 59.75 23.26 -25.18
C ASP A 489 59.53 21.76 -24.92
N THR A 490 59.92 21.29 -23.73
CA THR A 490 59.70 19.89 -23.32
C THR A 490 58.21 19.60 -23.13
N ALA A 491 57.47 20.53 -22.54
CA ALA A 491 56.04 20.36 -22.38
C ALA A 491 55.28 20.45 -23.71
N GLU A 492 55.67 21.34 -24.61
CA GLU A 492 55.09 21.44 -25.95
C GLU A 492 55.29 20.14 -26.74
N LEU A 493 56.52 19.61 -26.74
CA LEU A 493 56.84 18.34 -27.38
C LEU A 493 56.04 17.16 -26.80
N MET A 494 55.85 17.14 -25.48
CA MET A 494 55.05 16.11 -24.81
C MET A 494 53.55 16.27 -25.02
N VAL A 495 53.05 17.49 -25.26
CA VAL A 495 51.65 17.73 -25.67
C VAL A 495 51.41 17.18 -27.07
N GLU A 496 52.35 17.38 -28.00
CA GLU A 496 52.25 16.82 -29.35
C GLU A 496 52.29 15.28 -29.34
N ALA A 497 53.05 14.69 -28.42
CA ALA A 497 53.16 13.24 -28.24
C ALA A 497 52.04 12.61 -27.38
N ASP A 498 51.10 13.40 -26.85
CA ASP A 498 50.09 12.91 -25.92
C ASP A 498 49.11 11.95 -26.60
N ARG A 499 49.03 10.73 -26.06
CA ARG A 499 48.15 9.66 -26.53
C ARG A 499 46.69 9.84 -26.09
N ARG A 500 46.40 10.83 -25.25
CA ARG A 500 45.08 11.20 -24.74
C ARG A 500 44.33 10.03 -24.08
N PRO A 501 44.87 9.43 -23.01
CA PRO A 501 44.19 8.35 -22.30
C PRO A 501 42.84 8.82 -21.74
N HIS A 502 41.86 7.91 -21.75
CA HIS A 502 40.48 8.18 -21.32
C HIS A 502 39.78 9.32 -22.09
N ARG A 503 40.19 9.56 -23.34
CA ARG A 503 39.57 10.57 -24.19
C ARG A 503 38.06 10.35 -24.33
N VAL A 504 37.31 11.39 -23.99
CA VAL A 504 35.86 11.49 -24.19
C VAL A 504 35.56 12.62 -25.15
N ARG A 505 34.45 12.50 -25.87
CA ARG A 505 33.97 13.51 -26.81
C ARG A 505 32.50 13.79 -26.56
N SER A 506 32.12 15.07 -26.54
CA SER A 506 30.71 15.46 -26.46
C SER A 506 29.95 15.05 -27.72
N THR A 507 28.70 14.63 -27.54
CA THR A 507 27.77 14.28 -28.64
C THR A 507 27.16 15.48 -29.32
#